data_AF-A0AAV0JGB0-F1
#
_entry.id   AF-A0AAV0JGB0-F1
#
_cell.length_a   1.000
_cell.length_b   1.000
_cell.length_c   1.000
_cell.angle_alpha   90.00
_cell.angle_beta   90.00
_cell.angle_gamma   90.00
#
_symmetry.space_group_name_H-M   'P 1'
#
loop_
_entity.id
_entity.type
_entity.pdbx_description
1 polymer ?
#
loop_
_entity_poly.entity_id
_entity_poly.type
_entity_poly.pdbx_seq_one_letter_code
_entity_poly.pdbx_strand_id
1 'polypeptide(L)'
;MRCSPGGGNICDGVPANNGTSLLYCCKNNCRNVYQDENNCGACGNKCGFGRSCCNGACISLAYDTNHCGECNQRCSPGQKCEYGSCGYA
;
A
#
# COMPACT_ATOMS: atom_id res chain seq x y z
N MET A 1 10.23 -14.71 7.35
CA MET A 1 10.25 -13.99 6.06
C MET A 1 11.63 -13.92 5.43
N ARG A 2 12.15 -15.08 5.02
CA ARG A 2 13.32 -15.14 4.13
C ARG A 2 12.83 -15.12 2.69
N CYS A 3 13.52 -14.37 1.84
CA CYS A 3 13.28 -14.39 0.41
C CYS A 3 14.17 -15.43 -0.28
N SER A 4 13.58 -16.23 -1.18
CA SER A 4 14.32 -17.08 -2.12
C SER A 4 14.30 -16.46 -3.53
N PRO A 5 15.34 -15.71 -3.92
CA PRO A 5 15.40 -15.05 -5.24
C PRO A 5 15.58 -16.03 -6.41
N GLY A 6 16.15 -17.23 -6.17
CA GLY A 6 16.34 -18.26 -7.20
C GLY A 6 15.06 -19.02 -7.62
N GLY A 7 13.93 -18.79 -6.94
CA GLY A 7 12.67 -19.51 -7.16
C GLY A 7 11.49 -18.64 -7.62
N GLY A 8 11.74 -17.44 -8.15
CA GLY A 8 10.66 -16.54 -8.60
C GLY A 8 10.14 -15.62 -7.49
N ASN A 9 11.04 -15.08 -6.66
CA ASN A 9 10.71 -14.26 -5.48
C ASN A 9 9.75 -15.01 -4.55
N ILE A 10 10.19 -16.03 -3.81
CA ILE A 10 9.32 -16.75 -2.88
C ILE A 10 9.52 -16.23 -1.46
N CYS A 11 8.40 -15.96 -0.77
CA CYS A 11 8.34 -15.45 0.59
C CYS A 11 7.70 -16.47 1.52
N ASP A 12 8.51 -17.11 2.36
CA ASP A 12 8.07 -18.19 3.26
C ASP A 12 7.20 -19.26 2.55
N GLY A 13 7.57 -19.62 1.31
CA GLY A 13 6.84 -20.60 0.47
C GLY A 13 5.74 -20.02 -0.41
N VAL A 14 5.42 -18.72 -0.27
CA VAL A 14 4.41 -18.02 -1.07
C VAL A 14 5.05 -17.30 -2.27
N PRO A 15 4.62 -17.51 -3.52
CA PRO A 15 5.18 -16.81 -4.68
C PRO A 15 4.86 -15.31 -4.63
N ALA A 16 5.86 -14.44 -4.48
CA ALA A 16 5.72 -12.97 -4.41
C ALA A 16 5.26 -12.33 -5.74
N ASN A 17 5.20 -13.08 -6.83
CA ASN A 17 4.67 -12.62 -8.10
C ASN A 17 3.92 -13.75 -8.80
N ASN A 18 2.67 -14.00 -8.41
CA ASN A 18 1.70 -14.69 -9.26
C ASN A 18 0.25 -14.55 -8.72
N GLY A 19 -0.37 -13.39 -8.93
CA GLY A 19 -1.82 -13.22 -8.82
C GLY A 19 -2.43 -13.10 -7.41
N THR A 20 -1.70 -13.40 -6.33
CA THR A 20 -2.24 -13.29 -4.95
C THR A 20 -1.33 -12.61 -3.92
N SER A 21 -0.09 -12.29 -4.26
CA SER A 21 0.91 -11.97 -3.23
C SER A 21 1.27 -10.51 -3.14
N LEU A 22 0.73 -9.88 -2.11
CA LEU A 22 1.04 -8.53 -1.63
C LEU A 22 2.53 -8.33 -1.29
N LEU A 23 3.29 -9.43 -1.13
CA LEU A 23 4.69 -9.39 -0.73
C LEU A 23 5.64 -9.34 -1.92
N TYR A 24 6.75 -8.64 -1.76
CA TYR A 24 7.85 -8.51 -2.71
C TYR A 24 9.19 -8.72 -2.01
N CYS A 25 10.16 -9.30 -2.71
CA CYS A 25 11.49 -9.52 -2.15
C CYS A 25 12.33 -8.24 -2.17
N CYS A 26 12.43 -7.58 -1.02
CA CYS A 26 13.28 -6.43 -0.83
C CYS A 26 14.61 -6.87 -0.20
N LYS A 27 15.62 -7.05 -1.06
CA LYS A 27 16.94 -7.61 -0.70
C LYS A 27 16.77 -9.04 -0.18
N ASN A 28 16.94 -9.28 1.12
CA ASN A 28 16.82 -10.60 1.75
C ASN A 28 15.51 -10.80 2.52
N ASN A 29 14.59 -9.82 2.46
CA ASN A 29 13.39 -9.74 3.27
C ASN A 29 12.15 -9.52 2.38
N CYS A 30 11.08 -10.23 2.65
CA CYS A 30 9.77 -10.04 2.03
C CYS A 30 8.98 -8.86 2.61
N ARG A 31 8.70 -7.83 1.82
CA ARG A 31 7.91 -6.66 2.25
C ARG A 31 6.59 -6.60 1.54
N ASN A 32 5.55 -6.18 2.24
CA ASN A 32 4.22 -6.01 1.65
C ASN A 32 4.19 -4.69 0.86
N VAL A 33 4.27 -4.75 -0.46
CA VAL A 33 4.30 -3.52 -1.27
C VAL A 33 2.93 -2.84 -1.38
N TYR A 34 1.86 -3.41 -0.84
CA TYR A 34 0.51 -2.83 -0.91
C TYR A 34 0.16 -1.91 0.27
N GLN A 35 0.78 -2.15 1.42
CA GLN A 35 0.48 -1.43 2.68
C GLN A 35 1.72 -0.91 3.40
N ASP A 36 2.92 -1.36 3.01
CA ASP A 36 4.16 -0.84 3.59
C ASP A 36 4.47 0.55 3.03
N GLU A 37 4.38 1.55 3.89
CA GLU A 37 4.69 2.95 3.59
C GLU A 37 6.11 3.18 3.09
N ASN A 38 7.06 2.29 3.38
CA ASN A 38 8.46 2.39 2.97
C ASN A 38 8.78 1.57 1.70
N ASN A 39 7.84 0.73 1.25
CA ASN A 39 8.03 -0.17 0.11
C ASN A 39 6.79 -0.17 -0.81
N CYS A 40 6.13 0.97 -0.99
CA CYS A 40 4.84 1.04 -1.66
C CYS A 40 4.94 0.84 -3.16
N GLY A 41 4.29 -0.19 -3.71
CA GLY A 41 4.35 -0.60 -5.12
C GLY A 41 5.72 -1.18 -5.55
N ALA A 42 6.81 -0.81 -4.86
CA ALA A 42 8.15 -1.30 -5.10
C ALA A 42 9.04 -1.16 -3.86
N CYS A 43 10.07 -1.99 -3.76
CA CYS A 43 11.04 -1.92 -2.67
C CYS A 43 11.75 -0.58 -2.58
N GLY A 44 11.80 -0.01 -1.37
CA GLY A 44 12.41 1.30 -1.10
C GLY A 44 11.60 2.50 -1.59
N ASN A 45 10.41 2.27 -2.19
CA ASN A 45 9.52 3.36 -2.56
C ASN A 45 8.76 3.86 -1.33
N LYS A 46 9.33 4.83 -0.63
CA LYS A 46 8.69 5.44 0.53
C LYS A 46 7.65 6.47 0.11
N CYS A 47 6.45 6.37 0.67
CA CYS A 47 5.43 7.39 0.51
C CYS A 47 5.86 8.72 1.13
N GLY A 48 5.59 9.81 0.40
CA GLY A 48 5.83 11.17 0.88
C GLY A 48 5.01 11.50 2.13
N PHE A 49 5.38 12.58 2.81
CA PHE A 49 4.69 13.04 4.03
C PHE A 49 3.17 13.20 3.79
N GLY A 50 2.36 12.73 4.74
CA GLY A 50 0.89 12.80 4.65
C GLY A 50 0.26 11.85 3.62
N ARG A 51 1.00 10.87 3.10
CA ARG A 51 0.49 9.81 2.23
C ARG A 51 0.71 8.44 2.86
N SER A 52 -0.23 7.55 2.63
CA SER A 52 -0.19 6.16 3.07
C SER A 52 -0.13 5.24 1.87
N CYS A 53 0.48 4.07 2.03
CA CYS A 53 0.48 3.07 0.98
C CYS A 53 -0.88 2.36 0.95
N CYS A 54 -1.67 2.62 -0.09
CA CYS A 54 -2.94 1.97 -0.33
C CYS A 54 -2.88 1.25 -1.67
N ASN A 55 -3.03 -0.08 -1.64
CA ASN A 55 -3.07 -0.93 -2.83
C ASN A 55 -1.84 -0.77 -3.75
N GLY A 56 -0.67 -0.49 -3.16
CA GLY A 56 0.57 -0.31 -3.91
C GLY A 56 0.77 1.09 -4.49
N ALA A 57 -0.12 2.03 -4.16
CA ALA A 57 0.02 3.44 -4.50
C ALA A 57 0.08 4.29 -3.23
N CYS A 58 0.90 5.34 -3.25
CA CYS A 58 0.90 6.32 -2.17
C CYS A 58 -0.32 7.23 -2.34
N ILE A 59 -1.31 7.12 -1.47
CA ILE A 59 -2.55 7.89 -1.53
C ILE A 59 -2.61 8.87 -0.35
N SER A 60 -3.16 10.07 -0.55
CA SER A 60 -3.37 11.00 0.55
C SER A 60 -4.71 10.72 1.21
N LEU A 61 -4.66 10.13 2.41
CA LEU A 61 -5.87 9.83 3.18
C LEU A 61 -6.62 11.10 3.62
N ALA A 62 -5.97 12.25 3.57
CA ALA A 62 -6.56 13.51 3.98
C ALA A 62 -7.51 14.11 2.93
N TYR A 63 -7.35 13.75 1.65
CA TYR A 63 -8.01 14.44 0.53
C TYR A 63 -8.58 13.50 -0.53
N ASP A 64 -8.17 12.23 -0.55
CA ASP A 64 -8.70 11.27 -1.51
C ASP A 64 -10.07 10.76 -1.08
N THR A 65 -11.10 11.01 -1.91
CA THR A 65 -12.48 10.62 -1.61
C THR A 65 -12.74 9.11 -1.67
N ASN A 66 -11.82 8.32 -2.22
CA ASN A 66 -11.88 6.85 -2.23
C ASN A 66 -11.05 6.20 -1.12
N HIS A 67 -10.22 6.98 -0.42
CA HIS A 67 -9.34 6.52 0.64
C HIS A 67 -9.33 7.51 1.82
N CYS A 68 -10.47 8.13 2.13
CA CYS A 68 -10.53 9.17 3.13
C CYS A 68 -10.33 8.58 4.52
N GLY A 69 -9.40 9.10 5.32
CA GLY A 69 -9.10 8.63 6.67
C GLY A 69 -8.37 7.28 6.75
N GLU A 70 -8.72 6.32 5.88
CA GLU A 70 -8.11 4.99 5.78
C GLU A 70 -8.15 4.46 4.33
N CYS A 71 -7.28 3.50 4.02
CA CYS A 71 -7.27 2.88 2.70
C CYS A 71 -8.61 2.17 2.40
N ASN A 72 -9.18 2.43 1.22
CA ASN A 72 -10.45 1.88 0.74
C ASN A 72 -11.70 2.42 1.48
N GLN A 73 -11.57 3.48 2.26
CA GLN A 73 -12.72 4.22 2.80
C GLN A 73 -13.19 5.28 1.80
N ARG A 74 -14.29 4.99 1.14
CA ARG A 74 -14.92 5.90 0.18
C ARG A 74 -15.98 6.76 0.85
N CYS A 75 -15.93 8.07 0.59
CA CYS A 75 -16.97 9.00 1.01
C CYS A 75 -18.27 8.82 0.21
N SER A 76 -19.40 9.22 0.81
CA SER A 76 -20.69 9.18 0.11
C SER A 76 -20.67 10.12 -1.10
N PRO A 77 -21.45 9.84 -2.16
CA PRO A 77 -21.53 10.72 -3.32
C PRO A 77 -21.84 12.17 -2.92
N GLY A 78 -21.01 13.11 -3.36
CA GLY A 78 -21.14 14.53 -3.04
C GLY A 78 -20.42 14.99 -1.78
N GLN A 79 -19.89 14.09 -0.94
CA GLN A 79 -19.05 14.46 0.19
C GLN A 79 -17.60 14.68 -0.26
N LYS A 80 -16.98 15.75 0.25
CA LYS A 80 -15.54 15.97 0.13
C LYS A 80 -14.78 15.18 1.19
N CYS A 81 -13.56 14.79 0.88
CA CYS A 81 -12.61 14.32 1.87
C CYS A 81 -11.69 15.49 2.23
N GLU A 82 -11.76 15.94 3.48
CA GLU A 82 -10.91 17.02 3.98
C GLU A 82 -10.41 16.61 5.37
N TYR A 83 -9.12 16.81 5.65
CA TYR A 83 -8.46 16.44 6.90
C TYR A 83 -8.67 14.97 7.32
N GLY A 84 -8.94 14.08 6.36
CA GLY A 84 -9.17 12.66 6.63
C GLY A 84 -10.57 12.34 7.13
N SER A 85 -11.55 13.21 6.87
CA SER A 85 -12.95 12.99 7.21
C SER A 85 -13.88 13.32 6.05
N CYS A 86 -14.84 12.44 5.79
CA CYS A 86 -15.86 12.64 4.78
C CYS A 86 -16.89 13.67 5.25
N GLY A 87 -17.10 14.73 4.47
CA GLY A 87 -18.05 15.79 4.79
C GLY A 87 -17.63 16.65 5.98
N TYR A 88 -16.32 16.77 6.22
CA TYR A 88 -15.76 17.71 7.20
C TYR A 88 -16.33 19.12 6.95
N ALA A 89 -16.92 19.72 7.98
CA ALA A 89 -17.64 20.99 7.95
C ALA A 89 -17.39 21.76 9.25
#